data_AF-A0A382VFP1-F1
#
_entry.id   AF-A0A382VFP1-F1
#
_cell.length_a   1.000
_cell.length_b   1.000
_cell.length_c   1.000
_cell.angle_alpha   90.00
_cell.angle_beta   90.00
_cell.angle_gamma   90.00
#
_symmetry.space_group_name_H-M   'P 1'
#
loop_
_entity.id
_entity.type
_entity.pdbx_description
1 polymer ?
#
loop_
_entity_poly.entity_id
_entity_poly.type
_entity_poly.pdbx_seq_one_letter_code
_entity_poly.pdbx_strand_id
1 'polypeptide(L)'
;MNISATLVKEGLQAGDLDGLVDKNFEVDRYKSKMGEDKDVCVLAFTVHGTEPAKDLERFAEKGYKSILDADATPGTMKDGKHRVFIEFQRVENLDSSMYDFLDDLKKLCNVQDWTFTYHKKPVKFEASKKNLAEVLPRTPEAYMQKI
;
A
#
# COMPACT_ATOMS: atom_id res chain seq x y z
N MET A 1 -31.46 -30.42 -17.30
CA MET A 1 -31.11 -29.24 -16.47
C MET A 1 -29.59 -29.19 -16.40
N ASN A 2 -28.95 -28.30 -17.16
CA ASN A 2 -27.51 -28.09 -17.05
C ASN A 2 -27.26 -27.08 -15.94
N ILE A 3 -26.75 -27.58 -14.81
CA ILE A 3 -26.26 -26.74 -13.73
C ILE A 3 -24.93 -26.19 -14.23
N SER A 4 -24.92 -24.94 -14.71
CA SER A 4 -23.68 -24.23 -15.00
C SER A 4 -23.06 -23.88 -13.66
N ALA A 5 -22.12 -24.71 -13.20
CA ALA A 5 -21.28 -24.37 -12.06
C ALA A 5 -20.39 -23.20 -12.48
N THR A 6 -20.74 -22.00 -12.02
CA THR A 6 -19.84 -20.85 -12.09
C THR A 6 -18.59 -21.23 -11.28
N LEU A 7 -17.47 -21.49 -11.97
CA LEU A 7 -16.17 -21.61 -11.32
C LEU A 7 -15.88 -20.28 -10.63
N VAL A 8 -16.07 -20.24 -9.31
CA VAL A 8 -15.56 -19.16 -8.47
C VAL A 8 -14.04 -19.30 -8.49
N LYS A 9 -13.35 -18.40 -9.19
CA LYS A 9 -11.90 -18.24 -9.02
C LYS A 9 -11.69 -17.57 -7.67
N GLU A 10 -11.27 -18.33 -6.67
CA GLU A 10 -10.87 -17.77 -5.37
C GLU A 10 -9.46 -17.20 -5.46
N GLY A 11 -9.30 -15.93 -5.07
CA GLY A 11 -8.01 -15.24 -4.97
C GLY A 11 -7.63 -14.36 -6.18
N LEU A 12 -6.78 -13.37 -5.92
CA LEU A 12 -6.23 -12.48 -6.95
C LEU A 12 -5.22 -13.21 -7.84
N GLN A 13 -5.28 -12.94 -9.13
CA GLN A 13 -4.37 -13.42 -10.15
C GLN A 13 -3.47 -12.29 -10.64
N ALA A 14 -2.36 -12.66 -11.27
CA ALA A 14 -1.47 -11.69 -11.90
C ALA A 14 -2.23 -10.86 -12.94
N GLY A 15 -2.08 -9.54 -12.87
CA GLY A 15 -2.78 -8.58 -13.75
C GLY A 15 -4.19 -8.19 -13.32
N ASP A 16 -4.76 -8.77 -12.26
CA ASP A 16 -6.14 -8.44 -11.83
C ASP A 16 -6.31 -6.97 -11.39
N LEU A 17 -5.21 -6.29 -11.05
CA LEU A 17 -5.19 -4.87 -10.66
C LEU A 17 -4.48 -3.98 -11.70
N ASP A 18 -4.28 -4.46 -12.94
CA ASP A 18 -3.59 -3.72 -14.01
C ASP A 18 -4.32 -2.42 -14.35
N GLY A 19 -3.59 -1.30 -14.29
CA GLY A 19 -4.11 0.04 -14.55
C GLY A 19 -5.10 0.57 -13.50
N LEU A 20 -5.38 -0.21 -12.43
CA LEU A 20 -6.36 0.15 -11.41
C LEU A 20 -5.74 0.78 -10.17
N VAL A 21 -4.43 0.70 -9.99
CA VAL A 21 -3.70 1.33 -8.87
C VAL A 21 -2.72 2.37 -9.41
N ASP A 22 -2.80 3.61 -8.94
CA ASP A 22 -1.88 4.67 -9.34
C ASP A 22 -0.45 4.31 -8.92
N LYS A 23 0.51 4.37 -9.87
CA LYS A 23 1.92 3.98 -9.66
C LYS A 23 2.67 4.79 -8.58
N ASN A 24 2.10 5.91 -8.15
CA ASN A 24 2.66 6.73 -7.08
C ASN A 24 1.78 6.64 -5.83
N PHE A 25 2.32 6.11 -4.74
CA PHE A 25 1.68 6.13 -3.43
C PHE A 25 2.29 7.23 -2.54
N GLU A 26 1.64 7.51 -1.42
CA GLU A 26 2.09 8.54 -0.48
C GLU A 26 2.40 7.93 0.87
N VAL A 27 3.47 8.38 1.51
CA VAL A 27 3.94 7.84 2.79
C VAL A 27 3.83 8.89 3.87
N ASP A 28 3.18 8.51 4.97
CA ASP A 28 2.94 9.30 6.18
C ASP A 28 2.24 10.64 5.93
N ARG A 29 1.53 10.77 4.81
CA ARG A 29 0.68 11.96 4.53
C ARG A 29 -0.59 11.97 5.40
N TYR A 30 -0.97 10.81 5.90
CA TYR A 30 -2.15 10.58 6.72
C TYR A 30 -1.72 10.00 8.06
N LYS A 31 -2.49 10.29 9.10
CA LYS A 31 -2.25 9.78 10.45
C LYS A 31 -2.63 8.32 10.56
N SER A 32 -1.97 7.58 11.46
CA SER A 32 -2.38 6.22 11.77
C SER A 32 -3.75 6.20 12.42
N LYS A 33 -4.52 5.13 12.18
CA LYS A 33 -5.78 4.88 12.89
C LYS A 33 -5.55 4.21 14.22
N MET A 34 -4.52 3.38 14.31
CA MET A 34 -4.14 2.62 15.50
C MET A 34 -2.70 2.96 15.90
N GLY A 35 -2.42 2.99 17.20
CA GLY A 35 -1.10 3.36 17.73
C GLY A 35 -0.75 4.84 17.57
N GLU A 36 0.51 5.19 17.82
CA GLU A 36 1.03 6.55 17.60
C GLU A 36 1.70 6.65 16.22
N ASP A 37 1.64 7.83 15.58
CA ASP A 37 2.25 8.07 14.26
C ASP A 37 3.76 7.72 14.21
N LYS A 38 4.45 7.76 15.35
CA LYS A 38 5.87 7.35 15.45
C LYS A 38 6.07 5.85 15.28
N ASP A 39 5.09 5.03 15.67
CA ASP A 39 5.18 3.57 15.68
C ASP A 39 4.59 2.93 14.42
N VAL A 40 3.89 3.72 13.59
CA VAL A 40 3.20 3.25 12.39
C VAL A 40 3.63 4.05 11.16
N CYS A 41 3.83 3.36 10.04
CA CYS A 41 4.08 3.96 8.74
C CYS A 41 2.86 3.77 7.84
N VAL A 42 2.27 4.87 7.38
CA VAL A 42 1.00 4.83 6.63
C VAL A 42 1.28 5.04 5.15
N LEU A 43 0.97 4.03 4.34
CA LEU A 43 0.93 4.15 2.88
C LEU A 43 -0.49 4.50 2.44
N ALA A 44 -0.61 5.43 1.50
CA ALA A 44 -1.88 5.78 0.87
C ALA A 44 -1.79 5.57 -0.64
N PHE A 45 -2.47 4.53 -1.11
CA PHE A 45 -2.66 4.25 -2.53
C PHE A 45 -3.92 4.94 -3.04
N THR A 46 -3.88 5.32 -4.31
CA THR A 46 -5.07 5.77 -5.03
C THR A 46 -5.47 4.68 -6.02
N VAL A 47 -6.72 4.23 -5.92
CA VAL A 47 -7.23 3.05 -6.65
C VAL A 47 -8.49 3.42 -7.42
N HIS A 48 -8.64 2.91 -8.64
CA HIS A 48 -9.76 3.23 -9.53
C HIS A 48 -10.88 2.22 -9.32
N GLY A 49 -11.94 2.64 -8.64
CA GLY A 49 -13.13 1.82 -8.34
C GLY A 49 -13.08 1.10 -6.99
N THR A 50 -14.28 0.79 -6.48
CA THR A 50 -14.49 0.21 -5.14
C THR A 50 -13.97 -1.22 -5.02
N GLU A 51 -14.28 -2.09 -5.98
CA GLU A 51 -13.90 -3.51 -5.90
C GLU A 51 -12.38 -3.70 -5.97
N PRO A 52 -11.64 -3.03 -6.89
CA PRO A 52 -10.18 -3.07 -6.86
C PRO A 52 -9.56 -2.53 -5.57
N ALA A 53 -10.20 -1.54 -4.93
CA ALA A 53 -9.75 -1.01 -3.65
C ALA A 53 -9.89 -2.06 -2.53
N LYS A 54 -11.02 -2.77 -2.47
CA LYS A 54 -11.23 -3.88 -1.53
C LYS A 54 -10.31 -5.07 -1.82
N ASP A 55 -9.99 -5.32 -3.08
CA ASP A 55 -9.05 -6.37 -3.47
C ASP A 55 -7.63 -6.05 -2.97
N LEU A 56 -7.19 -4.79 -3.14
CA LEU A 56 -5.90 -4.33 -2.59
C LEU A 56 -5.87 -4.39 -1.06
N GLU A 57 -6.95 -3.96 -0.39
CA GLU A 57 -7.11 -4.07 1.07
C GLU A 57 -6.93 -5.53 1.53
N ARG A 58 -7.69 -6.45 0.96
CA ARG A 58 -7.64 -7.89 1.30
C ARG A 58 -6.29 -8.52 1.00
N PHE A 59 -5.64 -8.10 -0.08
CA PHE A 59 -4.29 -8.56 -0.43
C PHE A 59 -3.28 -8.15 0.65
N ALA A 60 -3.36 -6.91 1.11
CA ALA A 60 -2.48 -6.37 2.16
C ALA A 60 -2.72 -7.08 3.51
N GLU A 61 -3.98 -7.24 3.95
CA GLU A 61 -4.31 -7.87 5.23
C GLU A 61 -3.85 -9.34 5.33
N LYS A 62 -3.99 -10.12 4.26
CA LYS A 62 -3.79 -11.57 4.31
C LYS A 62 -2.37 -12.01 4.00
N GLY A 63 -1.54 -11.13 3.44
CA GLY A 63 -0.23 -11.50 2.89
C GLY A 63 0.96 -11.31 3.83
N TYR A 64 0.88 -10.36 4.79
CA TYR A 64 2.11 -9.82 5.41
C TYR A 64 1.95 -9.54 6.90
N LYS A 65 2.76 -10.22 7.73
CA LYS A 65 2.76 -10.03 9.20
C LYS A 65 3.19 -8.63 9.65
N SER A 66 3.91 -7.89 8.79
CA SER A 66 4.39 -6.53 9.05
C SER A 66 3.33 -5.45 8.81
N ILE A 67 2.21 -5.80 8.18
CA ILE A 67 1.06 -4.94 7.99
C ILE A 67 0.15 -5.10 9.22
N LEU A 68 -0.12 -3.99 9.89
CA LEU A 68 -0.95 -3.92 11.08
C LEU A 68 -2.45 -3.81 10.71
N ASP A 69 -2.74 -3.04 9.67
CA ASP A 69 -4.10 -2.77 9.18
C ASP A 69 -4.06 -2.39 7.69
N ALA A 70 -5.15 -2.65 6.98
CA ALA A 70 -5.41 -2.07 5.68
C ALA A 70 -6.88 -1.71 5.54
N ASP A 71 -7.18 -0.56 4.92
CA ASP A 71 -8.56 -0.06 4.82
C ASP A 71 -8.79 0.70 3.52
N ALA A 72 -9.78 0.26 2.73
CA ALA A 72 -10.31 1.03 1.62
C ALA A 72 -11.36 2.03 2.11
N THR A 73 -11.22 3.30 1.73
CA THR A 73 -12.18 4.32 2.16
C THR A 73 -13.57 4.08 1.55
N PRO A 74 -14.66 4.20 2.33
CA PRO A 74 -16.03 3.98 1.85
C PRO A 74 -16.51 5.05 0.86
N GLY A 75 -15.89 6.23 0.86
CA GLY A 75 -16.20 7.33 -0.05
C GLY A 75 -15.28 7.37 -1.27
N THR A 76 -15.81 7.85 -2.39
CA THR A 76 -15.03 8.16 -3.59
C THR A 76 -14.40 9.55 -3.49
N MET A 77 -13.20 9.70 -4.06
CA MET A 77 -12.64 10.96 -4.49
C MET A 77 -13.48 11.53 -5.65
N LYS A 78 -13.21 12.79 -6.04
CA LYS A 78 -14.00 13.55 -7.03
C LYS A 78 -14.16 12.86 -8.41
N ASP A 79 -13.41 11.80 -8.68
CA ASP A 79 -13.29 11.10 -9.95
C ASP A 79 -13.62 9.59 -9.86
N GLY A 80 -14.27 9.14 -8.78
CA GLY A 80 -14.59 7.71 -8.60
C GLY A 80 -13.41 6.85 -8.15
N LYS A 81 -12.28 7.49 -7.82
CA LYS A 81 -11.14 6.82 -7.18
C LYS A 81 -11.38 6.64 -5.68
N HIS A 82 -10.72 5.67 -5.09
CA HIS A 82 -10.71 5.39 -3.67
C HIS A 82 -9.29 5.53 -3.12
N ARG A 83 -9.19 5.74 -1.82
CA ARG A 83 -7.93 5.56 -1.10
C ARG A 83 -7.91 4.18 -0.47
N VAL A 84 -6.76 3.54 -0.52
CA VAL A 84 -6.47 2.37 0.31
C VAL A 84 -5.30 2.74 1.20
N PHE A 85 -5.53 2.66 2.50
CA PHE A 85 -4.50 2.85 3.50
C PHE A 85 -3.90 1.50 3.87
N ILE A 86 -2.58 1.45 3.97
CA ILE A 86 -1.86 0.26 4.43
C ILE A 86 -0.91 0.71 5.53
N GLU A 87 -1.13 0.23 6.74
CA GLU A 87 -0.38 0.60 7.94
C GLU A 87 0.67 -0.46 8.24
N PHE A 88 1.95 -0.11 8.11
CA PHE A 88 3.07 -0.98 8.50
C PHE A 88 3.53 -0.65 9.91
N GLN A 89 3.97 -1.66 10.66
CA GLN A 89 4.71 -1.42 11.89
C GLN A 89 6.06 -0.76 11.58
N ARG A 90 6.40 0.31 12.30
CA ARG A 90 7.69 0.99 12.18
C ARG A 90 8.76 0.27 13.00
N VAL A 91 9.44 -0.67 12.35
CA VAL A 91 10.57 -1.44 12.89
C VAL A 91 11.76 -1.40 11.92
N GLU A 92 12.95 -1.75 12.39
CA GLU A 92 14.21 -1.65 11.62
C GLU A 92 14.13 -2.21 10.19
N ASN A 93 13.35 -3.27 9.96
CA ASN A 93 13.17 -3.92 8.66
C ASN A 93 11.98 -3.39 7.83
N LEU A 94 11.38 -2.26 8.20
CA LEU A 94 10.23 -1.64 7.52
C LEU A 94 10.46 -1.49 6.01
N ASP A 95 11.64 -1.03 5.61
CA ASP A 95 12.02 -0.82 4.22
C ASP A 95 12.02 -2.12 3.41
N SER A 96 12.54 -3.19 3.99
CA SER A 96 12.60 -4.51 3.35
C SER A 96 11.20 -5.13 3.25
N SER A 97 10.41 -5.07 4.33
CA SER A 97 9.03 -5.54 4.33
C SER A 97 8.13 -4.77 3.35
N MET A 98 8.31 -3.45 3.25
CA MET A 98 7.60 -2.62 2.29
C MET A 98 8.03 -2.96 0.86
N TYR A 99 9.33 -3.17 0.61
CA TYR A 99 9.82 -3.59 -0.70
C TYR A 99 9.21 -4.91 -1.14
N ASP A 100 9.19 -5.92 -0.27
CA ASP A 100 8.64 -7.24 -0.59
C ASP A 100 7.14 -7.17 -0.91
N PHE A 101 6.37 -6.40 -0.12
CA PHE A 101 4.96 -6.11 -0.43
C PHE A 101 4.79 -5.46 -1.80
N LEU A 102 5.59 -4.43 -2.10
CA LEU A 102 5.51 -3.73 -3.39
C LEU A 102 5.91 -4.62 -4.56
N ASP A 103 6.91 -5.49 -4.39
CA ASP A 103 7.38 -6.43 -5.42
C ASP A 103 6.32 -7.48 -5.79
N ASP A 104 5.57 -7.98 -4.81
CA ASP A 104 4.43 -8.84 -5.07
C ASP A 104 3.27 -8.08 -5.70
N LEU A 105 2.97 -6.87 -5.21
CA LEU A 105 1.92 -6.02 -5.76
C LEU A 105 2.18 -5.66 -7.24
N LYS A 106 3.45 -5.50 -7.65
CA LYS A 106 3.82 -5.31 -9.07
C LYS A 106 3.22 -6.37 -9.99
N LYS A 107 3.14 -7.63 -9.53
CA LYS A 107 2.62 -8.76 -10.30
C LYS A 107 1.11 -8.66 -10.52
N LEU A 108 0.39 -8.14 -9.52
CA LEU A 108 -1.06 -7.91 -9.61
C LEU A 108 -1.39 -6.70 -10.48
N CYS A 109 -0.58 -5.63 -10.38
CA CYS A 109 -0.83 -4.37 -11.09
C CYS A 109 -0.14 -4.27 -12.46
N ASN A 110 0.67 -5.26 -12.85
CA ASN A 110 1.51 -5.21 -14.07
C ASN A 110 2.38 -3.93 -14.15
N VAL A 111 2.94 -3.53 -13.01
CA VAL A 111 3.77 -2.32 -12.87
C VAL A 111 5.24 -2.73 -12.80
N GLN A 112 6.11 -2.08 -13.58
CA GLN A 112 7.56 -2.30 -13.47
C GLN A 112 8.13 -1.69 -12.21
N ASP A 113 7.87 -0.39 -11.99
CA ASP A 113 8.42 0.37 -10.87
C ASP A 113 7.35 1.23 -10.20
N TRP A 114 7.36 1.24 -8.88
CA TRP A 114 6.56 2.12 -8.04
C TRP A 114 7.34 3.39 -7.73
N THR A 115 6.63 4.49 -7.53
CA THR A 115 7.19 5.71 -6.93
C THR A 115 6.44 6.07 -5.66
N PHE A 116 7.06 6.87 -4.81
CA PHE A 116 6.42 7.41 -3.62
C PHE A 116 6.80 8.85 -3.34
N THR A 117 5.93 9.54 -2.60
CA THR A 117 6.23 10.84 -1.98
C THR A 117 6.12 10.71 -0.46
N TYR A 118 7.05 11.31 0.27
CA TYR A 118 7.03 11.34 1.73
C TYR A 118 6.52 12.70 2.22
N HIS A 119 5.70 12.76 3.28
CA HIS A 119 5.06 14.01 3.71
C HIS A 119 6.04 15.18 3.97
N LYS A 120 7.27 14.91 4.45
CA LYS A 120 8.31 15.94 4.65
C LYS A 120 9.14 16.25 3.41
N LYS A 121 8.99 15.45 2.35
CA LYS A 121 9.72 15.58 1.08
C LYS A 121 8.75 15.36 -0.08
N PRO A 122 8.04 16.42 -0.52
CA PRO A 122 7.01 16.32 -1.56
C PRO A 122 7.60 16.19 -2.98
N VAL A 123 8.67 15.40 -3.12
CA VAL A 123 9.27 14.99 -4.39
C VAL A 123 9.08 13.49 -4.55
N LYS A 124 9.03 13.03 -5.80
CA LYS A 124 8.87 11.60 -6.09
C LYS A 124 10.21 10.88 -5.99
N PHE A 125 10.21 9.76 -5.29
CA PHE A 125 11.31 8.80 -5.23
C PHE A 125 10.86 7.50 -5.89
N GLU A 126 11.78 6.83 -6.59
CA GLU A 126 11.57 5.42 -6.95
C GLU A 126 11.51 4.58 -5.66
N ALA A 127 10.58 3.63 -5.57
CA ALA A 127 10.44 2.75 -4.42
C ALA A 127 11.47 1.59 -4.44
N SER A 128 12.75 1.91 -4.65
CA SER A 128 13.85 0.95 -4.56
C SER A 128 14.23 0.70 -3.09
N LYS A 129 14.85 -0.46 -2.80
CA LYS A 129 15.36 -0.78 -1.44
C LYS A 129 16.18 0.36 -0.84
N LYS A 130 17.07 0.94 -1.64
CA LYS A 130 17.92 2.07 -1.23
C LYS A 130 17.08 3.29 -0.83
N ASN A 131 16.17 3.73 -1.70
CA ASN A 131 15.37 4.93 -1.44
C ASN A 131 14.43 4.73 -0.25
N LEU A 132 13.82 3.55 -0.11
CA LEU A 132 12.97 3.23 1.05
C LEU A 132 13.77 3.33 2.36
N ALA A 133 14.99 2.78 2.40
CA ALA A 133 15.86 2.82 3.58
C ALA A 133 16.41 4.23 3.91
N GLU A 134 16.76 5.02 2.90
CA GLU A 134 17.36 6.35 3.08
C GLU A 134 16.31 7.45 3.36
N VAL A 135 15.16 7.36 2.69
CA VAL A 135 14.14 8.42 2.75
C VAL A 135 13.24 8.24 3.98
N LEU A 136 12.76 7.01 4.23
CA LEU A 136 11.77 6.74 5.27
C LEU A 136 12.42 6.49 6.64
N PRO A 137 11.88 7.06 7.73
CA PRO A 137 12.31 6.68 9.07
C PRO A 137 11.87 5.25 9.38
N ARG A 138 12.79 4.35 9.73
CA ARG A 138 12.47 2.93 9.96
C ARG A 138 12.12 2.60 11.41
N THR A 139 12.49 3.46 12.36
CA THR A 139 12.17 3.29 13.79
C THR A 139 11.41 4.48 14.36
N PRO A 140 10.75 4.32 15.52
CA PRO A 140 10.11 5.44 16.21
C PRO A 140 11.09 6.56 16.54
N GLU A 141 12.32 6.23 16.97
CA GLU A 141 13.34 7.23 17.28
C GLU A 141 13.73 8.03 16.04
N ALA A 142 13.95 7.34 14.91
CA ALA A 142 14.27 8.00 13.65
C ALA A 142 13.10 8.86 13.13
N TYR A 143 11.86 8.42 13.36
CA TYR A 143 10.67 9.21 13.02
C TYR A 143 10.65 10.50 13.82
N MET A 144 10.82 10.41 15.14
CA MET A 144 10.83 11.54 16.07
C MET A 144 11.99 12.52 15.79
N GLN A 145 13.18 12.02 15.44
CA GLN A 145 14.33 12.86 15.08
C GLN A 145 14.15 13.60 13.75
N LYS A 146 13.29 13.09 12.87
CA LYS A 146 12.94 13.75 11.61
C LYS A 146 11.76 14.72 11.78
N ILE A 147 11.10 14.82 12.95
CA ILE A 147 10.01 15.80 13.24
C ILE A 147 10.56 17.22 13.22
#